data_AF-A0A133VAE7-F1
#
_entry.id   AF-A0A133VAE7-F1
#
_cell.length_a   1.000
_cell.length_b   1.000
_cell.length_c   1.000
_cell.angle_alpha   90.00
_cell.angle_beta   90.00
_cell.angle_gamma   90.00
#
_symmetry.space_group_name_H-M   'P 1'
#
loop_
_entity.id
_entity.type
_entity.pdbx_description
1 polymer ?
#
loop_
_entity_poly.entity_id
_entity_poly.type
_entity_poly.pdbx_seq_one_letter_code
_entity_poly.pdbx_strand_id
1 'polypeptide(L)'
;MRTRFDGLSEFLSRRGRMKLLQILRDDNQSYEQIAQCLDVNRSTVYRWFHDPQKHPSNKTTDKIIDLAKLSSPKALKAVLIEEITKFINLANKRLELVSRCQVQMLS
;
A
#
# COMPACT_ATOMS: atom_id res chain seq x y z
N MET A 1 9.21 -23.90 7.49
CA MET A 1 9.59 -22.51 7.15
C MET A 1 8.78 -21.59 8.05
N ARG A 2 9.40 -20.78 8.92
CA ARG A 2 8.66 -19.77 9.71
C ARG A 2 8.51 -18.54 8.84
N THR A 3 7.30 -18.28 8.34
CA THR A 3 6.98 -17.04 7.62
C THR A 3 6.82 -15.92 8.65
N ARG A 4 7.59 -14.84 8.49
CA ARG A 4 7.45 -13.63 9.31
C ARG A 4 6.25 -12.84 8.78
N PHE A 5 5.38 -12.43 9.69
CA PHE A 5 4.29 -11.52 9.38
C PHE A 5 4.76 -10.07 9.59
N ASP A 6 4.79 -9.28 8.52
CA ASP A 6 5.21 -7.87 8.49
C ASP A 6 4.05 -6.90 8.79
N GLY A 7 2.95 -7.38 9.37
CA GLY A 7 1.87 -6.52 9.84
C GLY A 7 1.01 -5.94 8.72
N LEU A 8 0.59 -4.67 8.89
CA LEU A 8 -0.34 -4.01 7.97
C LEU A 8 0.22 -3.89 6.55
N SER A 9 1.54 -3.76 6.40
CA SER A 9 2.20 -3.61 5.10
C SER A 9 2.00 -4.81 4.16
N GLU A 10 1.72 -6.01 4.68
CA GLU A 10 1.41 -7.19 3.86
C GLU A 10 0.12 -7.06 3.07
N PHE A 11 -0.85 -6.32 3.61
CA PHE A 11 -2.17 -6.17 2.99
C PHE A 11 -2.26 -4.97 2.03
N LEU A 12 -1.22 -4.15 1.98
CA LEU A 12 -1.18 -2.99 1.11
C LEU A 12 -0.71 -3.37 -0.29
N SER A 13 -1.56 -3.10 -1.27
CA SER A 13 -1.20 -3.27 -2.68
C SER A 13 -0.03 -2.36 -3.05
N ARG A 14 0.68 -2.67 -4.15
CA ARG A 14 1.73 -1.79 -4.70
C ARG A 14 1.24 -0.35 -4.85
N ARG A 15 0.00 -0.19 -5.33
CA ARG A 15 -0.66 1.10 -5.51
C ARG A 15 -0.91 1.80 -4.17
N GLY A 16 -1.40 1.08 -3.16
CA GLY A 16 -1.57 1.61 -1.79
C GLY A 16 -0.26 2.12 -1.21
N ARG A 17 0.83 1.36 -1.36
CA ARG A 17 2.18 1.76 -0.90
C ARG A 17 2.65 3.05 -1.57
N MET A 18 2.42 3.18 -2.87
CA MET A 18 2.76 4.41 -3.59
C MET A 18 1.94 5.61 -3.15
N LYS A 19 0.65 5.42 -2.85
CA LYS A 19 -0.19 6.48 -2.27
C LYS A 19 0.30 6.93 -0.89
N LEU A 20 0.72 5.99 -0.04
CA LEU A 20 1.32 6.34 1.25
C LEU A 20 2.63 7.11 1.10
N LEU A 21 3.48 6.71 0.15
CA LEU A 21 4.70 7.44 -0.16
C LEU A 21 4.40 8.85 -0.70
N GLN A 22 3.32 9.01 -1.46
CA GLN A 22 2.88 10.32 -1.98
C GLN A 22 2.50 11.29 -0.86
N ILE A 23 1.91 10.81 0.25
CA ILE A 23 1.61 11.66 1.42
C ILE A 23 2.87 12.40 1.89
N LEU A 24 4.01 11.69 1.98
CA LEU A 24 5.27 12.30 2.41
C LEU A 24 5.76 13.38 1.43
N ARG A 25 5.50 13.22 0.12
CA ARG A 25 5.83 14.24 -0.89
C ARG A 25 4.91 15.44 -0.82
N ASP A 26 3.63 15.22 -0.58
CA ASP A 26 2.62 16.28 -0.49
C ASP A 26 2.86 17.16 0.76
N ASP A 27 3.47 16.61 1.81
CA ASP A 27 3.97 17.35 2.98
C ASP A 27 5.27 18.13 2.69
N ASN A 28 5.54 18.48 1.42
CA ASN A 28 6.70 19.23 0.93
C ASN A 28 8.08 18.61 1.20
N GLN A 29 8.16 17.32 1.54
CA GLN A 29 9.46 16.67 1.73
C GLN A 29 10.14 16.41 0.39
N SER A 30 11.39 16.85 0.25
CA SER A 30 12.25 16.49 -0.88
C SER A 30 12.54 14.98 -0.92
N TYR A 31 12.94 14.45 -2.08
CA TYR A 31 13.39 13.05 -2.17
C TYR A 31 14.55 12.73 -1.24
N GLU A 32 15.40 13.72 -0.95
CA GLU A 32 16.53 13.58 -0.02
C GLU A 32 16.03 13.41 1.42
N GLN A 33 15.09 14.24 1.86
CA GLN A 33 14.50 14.15 3.20
C GLN A 33 13.76 12.82 3.39
N ILE A 34 12.97 12.41 2.40
CA ILE A 34 12.28 11.10 2.43
C ILE A 34 13.30 9.96 2.53
N ALA A 35 14.37 10.03 1.75
CA ALA A 35 15.43 9.01 1.75
C ALA A 35 16.10 8.90 3.12
N GLN A 36 16.42 10.03 3.75
CA GLN A 36 17.00 10.10 5.10
C GLN A 36 16.04 9.51 6.15
N CYS A 37 14.77 9.90 6.15
CA CYS A 37 13.79 9.38 7.12
C CYS A 37 13.54 7.87 6.97
N LEU A 38 13.63 7.34 5.75
CA LEU A 38 13.39 5.92 5.47
C LEU A 38 14.66 5.06 5.59
N ASP A 39 15.84 5.69 5.74
CA ASP A 39 17.15 5.04 5.73
C ASP A 39 17.39 4.27 4.41
N VAL A 40 17.25 4.98 3.30
CA VAL A 40 17.48 4.45 1.94
C VAL A 40 18.22 5.47 1.08
N ASN A 41 18.75 5.05 -0.06
CA ASN A 41 19.37 5.96 -1.01
C ASN A 41 18.34 6.88 -1.69
N ARG A 42 18.69 8.14 -1.94
CA ARG A 42 17.90 9.09 -2.73
C ARG A 42 17.46 8.53 -4.09
N SER A 43 18.35 7.81 -4.77
CA SER A 43 18.06 7.17 -6.06
C SER A 43 16.99 6.07 -5.95
N THR A 44 16.84 5.43 -4.81
CA THR A 44 15.77 4.47 -4.55
C THR A 44 14.42 5.17 -4.44
N VAL A 45 14.35 6.28 -3.68
CA VAL A 45 13.12 7.10 -3.60
C VAL A 45 12.76 7.65 -4.97
N TYR A 46 13.73 8.20 -5.69
CA TYR A 46 13.52 8.70 -7.05
C TYR A 46 12.91 7.62 -7.96
N ARG A 47 13.47 6.40 -7.95
CA ARG A 47 12.94 5.29 -8.75
C ARG A 47 11.51 4.90 -8.38
N TRP A 48 11.11 4.93 -7.11
CA TRP A 48 9.72 4.65 -6.74
C TRP A 48 8.73 5.61 -7.42
N PHE A 49 9.10 6.88 -7.60
CA PHE A 49 8.22 7.87 -8.24
C PHE A 49 8.24 7.83 -9.77
N HIS A 50 9.26 7.25 -10.40
CA HIS A 50 9.47 7.34 -11.85
C HIS A 50 9.45 5.99 -12.57
N ASP A 51 9.59 4.88 -11.86
CA ASP A 51 9.52 3.52 -12.40
C ASP A 51 8.29 2.79 -11.85
N PRO A 52 7.26 2.51 -12.68
CA PRO A 52 6.02 1.88 -12.22
C PRO A 52 6.20 0.45 -11.71
N GLN A 53 7.35 -0.19 -11.96
CA GLN A 53 7.66 -1.52 -11.45
C GLN A 53 8.33 -1.48 -10.07
N LYS A 54 8.71 -0.30 -9.57
CA LYS A 54 9.39 -0.15 -8.28
C LYS A 54 8.42 0.39 -7.25
N HIS A 55 8.47 -0.20 -6.06
CA HIS A 55 7.69 0.24 -4.91
C HIS A 55 8.45 -0.06 -3.62
N PRO A 56 8.08 0.58 -2.49
CA PRO A 56 8.64 0.27 -1.18
C PRO A 56 8.40 -1.20 -0.78
N SER A 57 9.38 -1.79 -0.10
CA SER A 57 9.26 -3.10 0.55
C SER A 57 8.28 -3.05 1.73
N ASN A 58 7.82 -4.19 2.25
CA ASN A 58 6.95 -4.23 3.44
C ASN A 58 7.55 -3.46 4.62
N LYS A 59 8.80 -3.78 4.98
CA LYS A 59 9.55 -3.11 6.05
C LYS A 59 9.63 -1.59 5.85
N THR A 60 9.83 -1.15 4.61
CA THR A 60 9.87 0.29 4.30
C THR A 60 8.48 0.91 4.36
N THR A 61 7.45 0.20 3.90
CA THR A 61 6.05 0.64 3.96
C THR A 61 5.60 0.86 5.41
N ASP A 62 5.98 0.00 6.35
CA ASP A 62 5.68 0.23 7.77
C ASP A 62 6.27 1.57 8.26
N LYS A 63 7.53 1.86 7.94
CA LYS A 63 8.14 3.16 8.26
C LYS A 63 7.37 4.33 7.63
N ILE A 64 6.90 4.18 6.39
CA ILE A 64 6.10 5.20 5.72
C ILE A 64 4.78 5.43 6.46
N ILE A 65 4.13 4.36 6.94
CA ILE A 65 2.90 4.46 7.74
C ILE A 65 3.17 5.26 9.02
N ASP A 66 4.27 4.95 9.72
CA ASP A 66 4.64 5.66 10.95
C ASP A 66 4.89 7.16 10.70
N LEU A 67 5.61 7.49 9.64
CA LEU A 67 5.85 8.89 9.24
C LEU A 67 4.54 9.60 8.85
N ALA A 68 3.71 8.98 8.02
CA ALA A 68 2.44 9.55 7.58
C ALA A 68 1.43 9.71 8.73
N LYS A 69 1.51 8.86 9.77
CA LYS A 69 0.71 9.00 10.99
C LYS A 69 1.04 10.28 11.76
N LEU A 70 2.31 10.68 11.75
CA LEU A 70 2.78 11.89 12.43
C LEU A 70 2.50 13.14 11.59
N SER A 71 2.72 13.09 10.28
CA SER A 71 2.61 14.26 9.42
C SER A 71 1.18 14.54 8.96
N SER A 72 0.48 13.50 8.50
CA SER A 72 -0.81 13.62 7.82
C SER A 72 -1.77 12.43 8.14
N PRO A 73 -2.19 12.25 9.41
CA PRO A 73 -3.02 11.10 9.83
C PRO A 73 -4.37 11.00 9.12
N LYS A 74 -4.96 12.14 8.70
CA LYS A 74 -6.19 12.15 7.90
C LYS A 74 -5.97 11.54 6.51
N ALA A 75 -4.87 11.88 5.85
CA ALA A 75 -4.51 11.32 4.54
C ALA A 75 -4.17 9.83 4.64
N LEU A 76 -3.43 9.43 5.69
CA LEU A 76 -3.16 8.03 5.98
C LEU A 76 -4.46 7.23 6.11
N LYS A 77 -5.40 7.71 6.94
CA LYS A 77 -6.70 7.05 7.12
C LYS A 77 -7.46 6.90 5.81
N ALA A 78 -7.45 7.93 4.96
CA ALA A 78 -8.11 7.89 3.65
C ALA A 78 -7.54 6.79 2.74
N VAL A 79 -6.20 6.66 2.68
CA VAL A 79 -5.54 5.62 1.89
C VAL A 79 -5.86 4.22 2.41
N LEU A 80 -5.85 4.03 3.74
CA LEU A 80 -6.16 2.73 4.35
C LEU A 80 -7.62 2.30 4.10
N ILE A 81 -8.58 3.23 4.25
CA ILE A 81 -9.99 2.97 3.95
C ILE A 81 -10.15 2.58 2.48
N GLU A 82 -9.49 3.28 1.56
CA GLU A 82 -9.56 2.97 0.14
C GLU A 82 -9.06 1.56 -0.20
N GLU A 83 -7.95 1.12 0.42
CA GLU A 83 -7.41 -0.23 0.23
C GLU A 83 -8.37 -1.30 0.79
N ILE A 84 -8.94 -1.07 1.98
CA ILE A 84 -9.94 -1.96 2.58
C ILE A 84 -11.17 -2.08 1.67
N THR A 85 -11.73 -0.95 1.22
CA THR A 85 -12.90 -0.94 0.33
C THR A 85 -12.61 -1.69 -0.97
N LYS A 86 -11.42 -1.50 -1.56
CA LYS A 86 -11.02 -2.24 -2.76
C LYS A 86 -10.93 -3.73 -2.51
N PHE A 87 -10.31 -4.14 -1.41
CA PHE A 87 -10.19 -5.54 -1.05
C PHE A 87 -11.58 -6.17 -0.89
N ILE A 88 -12.49 -5.54 -0.15
CA ILE A 88 -13.87 -6.01 0.04
C ILE A 88 -14.58 -6.15 -1.31
N ASN A 89 -14.49 -5.14 -2.19
CA ASN A 89 -15.11 -5.20 -3.51
C ASN A 89 -14.56 -6.34 -4.38
N LEU A 90 -13.25 -6.60 -4.33
CA LEU A 90 -12.64 -7.72 -5.05
C LEU A 90 -13.06 -9.06 -4.46
N ALA A 91 -13.13 -9.18 -3.14
CA ALA A 91 -13.60 -10.38 -2.45
C ALA A 91 -15.06 -10.69 -2.81
N ASN A 92 -15.96 -9.70 -2.71
CA ASN A 92 -17.37 -9.86 -3.06
C ASN A 92 -17.55 -10.31 -4.51
N LYS A 93 -16.86 -9.67 -5.47
CA LYS A 93 -16.91 -10.09 -6.88
C LYS A 93 -16.49 -11.54 -7.10
N ARG A 94 -15.49 -12.03 -6.35
CA ARG A 94 -15.04 -13.43 -6.45
C ARG A 94 -16.03 -14.39 -5.80
N LEU A 95 -16.68 -14.00 -4.72
CA LEU A 95 -17.65 -14.82 -4.01
C LEU A 95 -19.00 -14.89 -4.76
N GLU A 96 -19.44 -13.81 -5.40
CA GLU A 96 -20.65 -13.79 -6.25
C GLU A 96 -20.55 -14.74 -7.45
N LEU A 97 -19.34 -14.99 -7.96
CA LEU A 97 -19.11 -15.97 -9.03
C LEU A 97 -19.36 -17.42 -8.57
N VAL A 98 -19.17 -17.71 -7.28
CA VAL A 98 -19.43 -19.05 -6.72
C VAL A 98 -20.93 -19.37 -6.72
N SER A 99 -21.77 -18.36 -6.45
CA SER A 99 -23.23 -18.52 -6.48
C SER A 99 -23.78 -18.79 -7.87
N ARG A 100 -23.08 -18.39 -8.95
CA ARG A 100 -23.51 -18.64 -10.34
C ARG A 100 -23.09 -20.02 -10.87
N CYS A 101 -21.98 -20.57 -10.40
CA CYS A 101 -21.55 -21.92 -10.79
C CYS A 101 -22.40 -23.04 -10.17
N GLN A 102 -23.01 -22.83 -9.00
CA GLN A 102 -23.89 -23.84 -8.39
C GLN A 102 -25.26 -23.98 -9.10
N VAL A 103 -25.71 -22.95 -9.81
CA VAL A 103 -27.01 -22.98 -10.52
C VAL A 103 -26.90 -23.73 -11.86
N GLN A 104 -25.73 -23.79 -12.49
CA GLN A 104 -25.53 -24.47 -13.77
C GLN A 104 -25.24 -25.98 -13.67
N MET A 105 -25.05 -26.53 -12.46
CA MET A 105 -24.91 -27.99 -12.26
C MET A 105 -26.20 -28.67 -11.78
N LEU A 106 -27.30 -27.92 -11.67
CA LEU A 106 -28.61 -28.43 -11.23
C LEU A 106 -29.72 -28.22 -12.29
N SER A 107 -29.35 -27.88 -13.52
CA SER A 107 -30.26 -27.69 -14.67
C SER A 107 -30.02 -28.75 -15.74
#